data_AF-A0A0B7MHY5-F1
#
_entry.id   AF-A0A0B7MHY5-F1
#
_cell.length_a   1.000
_cell.length_b   1.000
_cell.length_c   1.000
_cell.angle_alpha   90.00
_cell.angle_beta   90.00
_cell.angle_gamma   90.00
#
_symmetry.space_group_name_H-M   'P 1'
#
loop_
_entity.id
_entity.type
_entity.pdbx_description
1 polymer ?
#
loop_
_entity_poly.entity_id
_entity_poly.type
_entity_poly.pdbx_seq_one_letter_code
_entity_poly.pdbx_strand_id
1 'polypeptide(L)'
;MLARHLVFSGKNVVFTGTLISMTRQHAAQMVVNNGGSVSSNVTKRTDCLVMGVQDFSRFVDGKQSRKTKRAKELIEQGYLLEIIDESQFLRMLSLEEEDGQNYNITELLSIFQKGPE
;
A
#
# COMPACT_ATOMS: atom_id res chain seq x y z
N MET A 1 -8.04 18.06 -21.54
CA MET A 1 -8.10 17.90 -20.08
C MET A 1 -7.60 16.50 -19.79
N LEU A 2 -6.35 16.33 -19.36
CA LEU A 2 -5.78 15.01 -19.08
C LEU A 2 -6.47 14.46 -17.82
N ALA A 3 -7.10 13.29 -17.92
CA ALA A 3 -7.70 12.63 -16.78
C ALA A 3 -6.57 12.18 -15.85
N ARG A 4 -6.52 12.72 -14.62
CA ARG A 4 -5.59 12.26 -13.59
C ARG A 4 -5.87 10.78 -13.32
N HIS A 5 -4.88 9.92 -13.56
CA HIS A 5 -5.01 8.50 -13.27
C HIS A 5 -4.82 8.27 -11.77
N LEU A 6 -5.92 8.20 -11.03
CA LEU A 6 -5.89 7.91 -9.60
C LEU A 6 -5.55 6.42 -9.38
N VAL A 7 -4.33 6.14 -8.93
CA VAL A 7 -3.75 4.78 -8.85
C VAL A 7 -4.48 3.80 -7.93
N PHE A 8 -5.30 4.31 -6.99
CA PHE A 8 -6.15 3.52 -6.11
C PHE A 8 -7.66 3.72 -6.37
N SER A 9 -8.04 4.30 -7.50
CA SER A 9 -9.45 4.58 -7.83
C SER A 9 -10.33 3.34 -7.68
N GLY A 10 -11.30 3.41 -6.76
CA GLY A 10 -12.24 2.32 -6.48
C GLY A 10 -11.66 1.11 -5.75
N LYS A 11 -10.37 1.11 -5.40
CA LYS A 11 -9.72 0.00 -4.68
C LYS A 11 -9.93 0.09 -3.18
N ASN A 12 -10.11 -1.05 -2.53
CA ASN A 12 -10.13 -1.21 -1.08
C ASN A 12 -8.79 -1.81 -0.60
N VAL A 13 -8.04 -1.00 0.12
CA VAL A 13 -6.69 -1.29 0.59
C VAL A 13 -6.70 -1.68 2.07
N VAL A 14 -5.92 -2.70 2.42
CA VAL A 14 -5.71 -3.13 3.81
C VAL A 14 -4.22 -3.08 4.12
N PHE A 15 -3.86 -2.58 5.31
CA PHE A 15 -2.47 -2.56 5.75
C PHE A 15 -2.18 -3.63 6.81
N THR A 16 -1.08 -4.36 6.65
CA THR A 16 -0.51 -5.25 7.66
C THR A 16 0.94 -4.89 7.96
N GLY A 17 1.42 -5.17 9.17
CA GLY A 17 2.78 -4.79 9.57
C GLY A 17 2.99 -3.33 9.97
N THR A 18 4.24 -2.96 10.19
CA THR A 18 4.64 -1.57 10.46
C THR A 18 5.17 -0.97 9.17
N LEU A 19 4.70 0.21 8.78
CA LEU A 19 5.28 0.96 7.67
C LEU A 19 6.49 1.73 8.21
N ILE A 20 7.63 1.68 7.51
CA ILE A 20 8.85 2.39 7.91
C ILE A 20 8.80 3.85 7.45
N SER A 21 8.24 4.10 6.27
CA SER A 21 8.26 5.42 5.63
C SER A 21 7.29 6.42 6.24
N MET A 22 6.18 5.96 6.82
CA MET A 22 5.12 6.83 7.31
C MET A 22 4.23 6.15 8.34
N THR A 23 3.41 6.95 9.04
CA THR A 23 2.36 6.39 9.90
C THR A 23 1.27 5.73 9.05
N ARG A 24 0.58 4.73 9.62
CA ARG A 24 -0.60 4.12 8.97
C ARG A 24 -1.69 5.14 8.64
N GLN A 25 -1.83 6.20 9.45
CA GLN A 25 -2.79 7.26 9.21
C GLN A 25 -2.44 8.05 7.95
N HIS A 26 -1.17 8.43 7.77
CA HIS A 26 -0.70 9.07 6.54
C HIS A 26 -0.90 8.16 5.32
N ALA A 27 -0.49 6.90 5.41
CA ALA A 27 -0.68 5.94 4.31
C ALA A 27 -2.16 5.80 3.93
N ALA A 28 -3.06 5.78 4.92
CA ALA A 28 -4.49 5.72 4.65
C ALA A 28 -5.01 6.99 3.96
N GLN A 29 -4.54 8.16 4.38
CA GLN A 29 -4.89 9.42 3.72
C GLN A 29 -4.40 9.46 2.27
N MET A 30 -3.20 8.93 1.98
CA MET A 30 -2.69 8.84 0.61
C MET A 30 -3.55 7.94 -0.29
N VAL A 31 -4.03 6.80 0.24
CA VAL A 31 -4.97 5.93 -0.50
C VAL A 31 -6.26 6.68 -0.83
N VAL A 32 -6.84 7.39 0.15
CA VAL A 32 -8.07 8.18 -0.03
C VAL A 32 -7.87 9.30 -1.05
N ASN A 33 -6.77 10.03 -0.96
CA ASN A 33 -6.41 11.09 -1.91
C ASN A 33 -6.25 10.56 -3.34
N ASN A 34 -5.90 9.27 -3.49
CA ASN A 34 -5.76 8.57 -4.76
C ASN A 34 -7.00 7.73 -5.13
N GLY A 35 -8.18 8.11 -4.62
CA GLY A 35 -9.47 7.54 -5.04
C GLY A 35 -9.80 6.16 -4.44
N GLY A 36 -9.00 5.69 -3.49
CA GLY A 36 -9.21 4.42 -2.81
C GLY A 36 -9.92 4.54 -1.47
N SER A 37 -10.13 3.40 -0.84
CA SER A 37 -10.66 3.26 0.52
C SER A 37 -9.76 2.35 1.34
N VAL A 38 -9.83 2.46 2.67
CA VAL A 38 -9.00 1.65 3.58
C VAL A 38 -9.88 0.88 4.55
N SER A 39 -9.59 -0.41 4.69
CA SER A 39 -10.28 -1.32 5.61
C SER A 39 -9.32 -1.92 6.64
N SER A 40 -9.86 -2.29 7.80
CA SER A 40 -9.08 -2.92 8.88
C SER A 40 -8.89 -4.43 8.69
N ASN A 41 -9.74 -5.08 7.89
CA ASN A 41 -9.79 -6.52 7.72
C ASN A 41 -9.72 -6.91 6.23
N VAL A 42 -9.07 -8.03 5.97
CA VAL A 42 -9.04 -8.64 4.63
C VAL A 42 -10.37 -9.37 4.40
N THR A 43 -11.09 -8.99 3.35
CA THR A 43 -12.39 -9.55 2.96
C THR A 43 -12.40 -9.88 1.48
N LYS A 44 -13.49 -10.48 0.99
CA LYS A 44 -13.70 -10.73 -0.46
C LYS A 44 -13.76 -9.46 -1.31
N ARG A 45 -13.95 -8.29 -0.68
CA ARG A 45 -13.96 -6.97 -1.31
C ARG A 45 -12.62 -6.25 -1.18
N THR A 46 -11.57 -6.92 -0.71
CA THR A 46 -10.24 -6.32 -0.59
C THR A 46 -9.51 -6.51 -1.90
N ASP A 47 -9.08 -5.41 -2.51
CA ASP A 47 -8.36 -5.42 -3.79
C ASP A 47 -6.84 -5.44 -3.57
N CYS A 48 -6.37 -4.86 -2.46
CA CYS A 48 -4.95 -4.75 -2.16
C CYS A 48 -4.64 -4.94 -0.67
N LEU A 49 -3.66 -5.78 -0.36
CA LEU A 49 -3.02 -5.87 0.95
C LEU A 49 -1.60 -5.29 0.86
N VAL A 50 -1.39 -4.15 1.51
CA VAL A 50 -0.06 -3.54 1.66
C VAL A 50 0.63 -4.11 2.90
N MET A 51 1.79 -4.70 2.70
CA MET A 51 2.65 -5.23 3.74
C MET A 51 3.75 -4.21 4.07
N GLY A 52 3.65 -3.60 5.25
CA GLY A 52 4.79 -2.91 5.84
C GLY A 52 5.85 -3.89 6.31
N VAL A 53 7.02 -3.37 6.63
CA VAL A 53 8.07 -4.14 7.29
C VAL A 53 7.54 -4.68 8.62
N GLN A 54 7.25 -5.97 8.61
CA GLN A 54 6.93 -6.74 9.79
C GLN A 54 7.92 -7.87 9.84
N ASP A 55 9.19 -7.56 10.15
CA ASP A 55 10.29 -8.51 10.20
C ASP A 55 10.21 -9.46 9.00
N PHE A 56 10.76 -9.11 7.83
CA PHE A 56 10.77 -10.03 6.67
C PHE A 56 11.24 -11.45 7.06
N SER A 57 12.07 -11.56 8.11
CA SER A 57 12.42 -12.81 8.81
C SER A 57 11.22 -13.63 9.31
N ARG A 58 10.12 -13.04 9.79
CA ARG A 58 8.88 -13.76 10.17
C ARG A 58 8.14 -14.34 8.98
N PHE A 59 8.31 -13.80 7.78
CA PHE A 59 7.79 -14.40 6.56
C PHE A 59 8.59 -15.64 6.17
N VAL A 60 9.92 -15.60 6.38
CA VAL A 60 10.86 -16.71 6.19
C VAL A 60 10.68 -17.80 7.28
N ASP A 61 10.42 -17.41 8.52
CA ASP A 61 10.19 -18.30 9.68
C ASP A 61 8.74 -18.79 9.83
N GLY A 62 7.90 -18.63 8.80
CA GLY A 62 6.54 -19.19 8.77
C GLY A 62 5.49 -18.49 9.67
N LYS A 63 5.82 -17.39 10.36
CA LYS A 63 4.89 -16.62 11.20
C LYS A 63 4.17 -15.52 10.40
N GLN A 64 3.33 -15.94 9.47
CA GLN A 64 2.43 -15.03 8.73
C GLN A 64 1.34 -14.46 9.64
N SER A 65 1.02 -13.17 9.45
CA SER A 65 -0.12 -12.54 10.11
C SER A 65 -1.46 -13.19 9.68
N ARG A 66 -2.51 -13.08 10.51
CA ARG A 66 -3.86 -13.53 10.15
C ARG A 66 -4.36 -12.91 8.84
N LYS A 67 -3.99 -11.64 8.57
CA LYS A 67 -4.36 -10.91 7.35
C LYS A 67 -3.67 -11.49 6.12
N THR A 68 -2.38 -11.79 6.23
CA THR A 68 -1.59 -12.41 5.16
C THR A 68 -2.14 -13.78 4.80
N LYS A 69 -2.42 -14.63 5.81
CA LYS A 69 -3.04 -15.96 5.58
C LYS A 69 -4.37 -15.82 4.87
N ARG A 70 -5.24 -14.92 5.36
CA ARG A 70 -6.55 -14.68 4.76
C ARG A 70 -6.48 -14.16 3.31
N ALA A 71 -5.53 -13.29 3.01
CA ALA A 71 -5.32 -12.78 1.66
C ALA A 71 -4.90 -13.90 0.70
N LYS A 72 -3.98 -14.77 1.11
CA LYS A 72 -3.56 -15.94 0.32
C LYS A 72 -4.72 -16.90 0.05
N GLU A 73 -5.50 -17.23 1.08
CA GLU A 73 -6.70 -18.06 0.92
C GLU A 73 -7.70 -17.49 -0.09
N LEU A 74 -7.89 -16.16 -0.11
CA LEU A 74 -8.81 -15.51 -1.06
C LEU A 74 -8.26 -15.56 -2.49
N ILE A 75 -6.95 -15.36 -2.66
CA ILE A 75 -6.30 -15.50 -3.97
C ILE A 75 -6.44 -16.94 -4.49
N GLU A 76 -6.20 -17.93 -3.63
CA GLU A 76 -6.38 -19.35 -3.96
C GLU A 76 -7.84 -19.69 -4.32
N GLN A 77 -8.81 -18.99 -3.73
CA GLN A 77 -10.24 -19.10 -4.05
C GLN A 77 -10.64 -18.32 -5.33
N GLY A 78 -9.70 -17.66 -6.01
CA GLY A 78 -9.93 -16.95 -7.26
C GLY A 78 -10.41 -15.50 -7.10
N TYR A 79 -10.33 -14.91 -5.91
CA TYR A 79 -10.63 -13.48 -5.74
C TYR A 79 -9.46 -12.64 -6.24
N LEU A 80 -9.77 -11.53 -6.90
CA LEU A 80 -8.79 -10.55 -7.36
C LEU A 80 -8.31 -9.71 -6.18
N LEU A 81 -7.21 -10.14 -5.57
CA LEU A 81 -6.55 -9.45 -4.46
C LEU A 81 -5.04 -9.46 -4.73
N GLU A 82 -4.42 -8.29 -4.69
CA GLU A 82 -2.97 -8.13 -4.83
C GLU A 82 -2.31 -7.97 -3.46
N ILE A 83 -1.17 -8.62 -3.23
CA ILE A 83 -0.34 -8.40 -2.04
C ILE A 83 0.91 -7.67 -2.49
N ILE A 84 1.13 -6.46 -1.97
CA ILE A 84 2.29 -5.62 -2.31
C ILE A 84 3.07 -5.24 -1.05
N ASP A 85 4.36 -4.96 -1.20
CA ASP A 85 5.15 -4.39 -0.11
C ASP A 85 5.06 -2.86 -0.06
N GLU A 86 5.58 -2.27 1.02
CA GLU A 86 5.63 -0.83 1.21
C GLU A 86 6.37 -0.10 0.08
N SER A 87 7.42 -0.70 -0.49
CA SER A 87 8.18 -0.08 -1.58
C SER A 87 7.35 0.02 -2.86
N GLN A 88 6.57 -1.02 -3.16
CA GLN A 88 5.64 -1.06 -4.28
C GLN A 88 4.50 -0.07 -4.06
N PHE A 89 3.95 0.02 -2.85
CA PHE A 89 2.94 1.01 -2.49
C PHE A 89 3.45 2.44 -2.74
N LEU A 90 4.67 2.76 -2.31
CA LEU A 90 5.28 4.07 -2.56
C LEU A 90 5.52 4.33 -4.04
N ARG A 91 6.00 3.32 -4.80
CA ARG A 91 6.15 3.46 -6.26
C ARG A 91 4.80 3.73 -6.93
N MET A 92 3.76 2.98 -6.60
CA MET A 92 2.42 3.22 -7.13
C MET A 92 1.94 4.65 -6.87
N LEU A 93 2.19 5.20 -5.68
CA LEU A 93 1.86 6.60 -5.35
C LEU A 93 2.74 7.63 -6.07
N SER A 94 3.94 7.26 -6.47
CA SER A 94 4.93 8.15 -7.11
C SER A 94 4.86 8.12 -8.64
N LEU A 95 4.06 7.25 -9.24
CA LEU A 95 3.95 7.08 -10.70
C LEU A 95 3.00 8.09 -11.37
N GLU A 96 2.71 9.24 -10.75
CA GLU A 96 2.20 10.39 -11.51
C GLU A 96 3.37 11.04 -12.29
N GLU A 97 3.50 10.56 -13.53
CA GLU A 97 4.30 11.02 -14.70
C GLU A 97 5.77 10.57 -14.80
N GLU A 98 6.07 9.98 -15.97
CA GLU A 98 7.40 9.59 -16.45
C GLU A 98 8.26 10.83 -16.70
N ASP A 99 9.45 10.86 -16.10
CA ASP A 99 10.66 11.37 -16.74
C ASP A 99 11.85 10.93 -15.88
N GLY A 100 12.36 9.72 -16.13
CA GLY A 100 13.74 9.29 -15.86
C GLY A 100 14.48 9.79 -14.59
N GLN A 101 13.81 10.04 -13.47
CA GLN A 101 14.42 10.60 -12.27
C GLN A 101 14.47 9.53 -11.18
N ASN A 102 15.70 9.20 -10.78
CA ASN A 102 15.98 8.32 -9.66
C ASN A 102 15.67 9.07 -8.36
N TYR A 103 14.41 9.05 -7.91
CA TYR A 103 14.01 9.77 -6.70
C TYR A 103 14.69 9.17 -5.47
N ASN A 104 15.44 10.00 -4.75
CA ASN A 104 16.03 9.62 -3.48
C ASN A 104 14.91 9.46 -2.43
N ILE A 105 14.88 8.34 -1.71
CA ILE A 105 13.93 8.08 -0.61
C ILE A 105 13.85 9.26 0.36
N THR A 106 14.96 9.97 0.59
CA THR A 106 15.04 11.15 1.46
C THR A 106 14.23 12.34 0.95
N GLU A 107 14.20 12.57 -0.37
CA GLU A 107 13.43 13.66 -0.98
C GLU A 107 11.93 13.34 -1.03
N LEU A 108 11.58 12.08 -1.27
CA LEU A 108 10.19 11.64 -1.16
C LEU A 108 9.68 11.82 0.28
N LEU A 109 10.48 11.44 1.28
CA LEU A 109 10.11 11.61 2.69
C LEU A 109 9.94 13.09 3.07
N SER A 110 10.73 14.02 2.53
CA SER A 110 10.58 15.45 2.84
C SER A 110 9.33 16.07 2.22
N ILE A 111 8.88 15.59 1.06
CA ILE A 111 7.59 15.96 0.44
C ILE A 111 6.42 15.48 1.33
N PHE A 112 6.50 14.26 1.85
CA PHE A 112 5.41 13.64 2.61
C PHE A 112 5.43 13.91 4.12
N GLN A 113 6.49 14.51 4.67
CA GLN A 113 6.61 14.89 6.09
C GLN A 113 6.14 16.31 6.41
N LYS A 114 5.89 17.16 5.41
CA LYS A 114 5.15 18.41 5.62
C LYS A 114 3.67 18.06 5.78
N GLY A 115 3.24 17.84 7.01
CA GLY A 115 1.82 17.73 7.37
C GLY A 115 1.04 19.00 6.96
N PRO A 116 -0.30 18.95 6.95
CA PRO A 116 -1.10 20.13 6.63
C PRO A 116 -0.84 21.20 7.69
N GLU A 117 -0.46 22.40 7.25
CA GLU A 117 -0.53 23.61 8.09
C GLU A 117 -1.98 23.92 8.47
#